data_AF-A0A539DDH8-F1
#
_entry.id   AF-A0A539DDH8-F1
#
_cell.length_a   1.000
_cell.length_b   1.000
_cell.length_c   1.000
_cell.angle_alpha   90.00
_cell.angle_beta   90.00
_cell.angle_gamma   90.00
#
_symmetry.space_group_name_H-M   'P 1'
#
loop_
_entity.id
_entity.type
_entity.pdbx_description
1 polymer ?
#
loop_
_entity_poly.entity_id
_entity_poly.type
_entity_poly.pdbx_seq_one_letter_code
_entity_poly.pdbx_strand_id
1 'polypeptide(L)'
;LSILDDPMAFDDTIGHIRSELKGAAWLFRRNLSRIADALEQRGDPYFTERAQDIRDVKRRVLRRLVGAPDPARPVLDGPGILVAHEIAPSDAVFLDPKVVLGLVLDIGGRTSHAAIMARSRGIPAVSGLQPISKDIASGDMLILDGQKGRVISNPLPETLVDYRRRQARWRAAEVR
;
A
#
# COMPACT_ATOMS: atom_id res chain seq x y z
N LEU A 1 14.50 10.69 -4.36
CA LEU A 1 13.44 11.32 -5.20
C LEU A 1 14.05 12.04 -6.43
N SER A 2 15.02 11.43 -7.13
CA SER A 2 15.73 12.06 -8.26
C SER A 2 14.88 12.25 -9.54
N ILE A 3 13.71 11.62 -9.64
CA ILE A 3 12.81 11.72 -10.82
C ILE A 3 12.01 13.03 -10.83
N LEU A 4 11.73 13.61 -9.67
CA LEU A 4 11.02 14.90 -9.58
C LEU A 4 11.92 16.08 -9.93
N ASP A 5 13.23 15.88 -9.90
CA ASP A 5 14.23 16.89 -10.24
C ASP A 5 14.75 16.72 -11.68
N ASP A 6 14.30 15.69 -12.40
CA ASP A 6 14.67 15.45 -13.80
C ASP A 6 13.86 16.39 -14.71
N PRO A 7 14.49 17.42 -15.30
CA PRO A 7 13.80 18.38 -16.16
C PRO A 7 13.14 17.69 -17.35
N MET A 8 13.73 16.59 -17.87
CA MET A 8 13.16 15.86 -19.01
C MET A 8 11.77 15.29 -18.72
N ALA A 9 11.48 14.93 -17.47
CA ALA A 9 10.15 14.42 -17.08
C ALA A 9 9.06 15.51 -17.11
N PHE A 10 9.45 16.77 -16.85
CA PHE A 10 8.52 17.90 -16.78
C PHE A 10 8.48 18.73 -18.05
N ASP A 11 9.60 18.88 -18.75
CA ASP A 11 9.73 19.68 -19.97
C ASP A 11 8.86 19.13 -21.10
N ASP A 12 8.80 17.81 -21.25
CA ASP A 12 7.87 17.14 -22.17
C ASP A 12 6.40 17.40 -21.80
N THR A 13 6.10 17.48 -20.50
CA THR A 13 4.74 17.75 -20.03
C THR A 13 4.36 19.20 -20.27
N ILE A 14 5.25 20.16 -19.99
CA ILE A 14 5.04 21.59 -20.21
C ILE A 14 4.93 21.88 -21.72
N GLY A 15 5.76 21.25 -22.55
CA GLY A 15 5.69 21.34 -24.00
C GLY A 15 4.32 20.91 -24.54
N HIS A 16 3.81 19.75 -24.09
CA HIS A 16 2.49 19.28 -24.51
C HIS A 16 1.33 20.13 -23.96
N ILE A 17 1.45 20.75 -22.78
CA ILE A 17 0.41 21.65 -22.27
C ILE A 17 0.21 22.83 -23.23
N ARG A 18 1.32 23.37 -23.76
CA ARG A 18 1.30 24.51 -24.67
C ARG A 18 0.82 24.14 -26.08
N SER A 19 1.06 22.91 -26.55
CA SER A 19 0.71 22.49 -27.91
C SER A 19 -0.64 21.77 -28.03
N GLU A 20 -1.07 21.00 -27.02
CA GLU A 20 -2.28 20.16 -27.12
C GLU A 20 -3.55 20.79 -26.53
N LEU A 21 -3.45 21.93 -25.82
CA LEU A 21 -4.56 22.59 -25.11
C LEU A 21 -5.36 21.65 -24.18
N LYS A 22 -4.69 20.63 -23.63
CA LYS A 22 -5.29 19.69 -22.67
C LYS A 22 -4.91 20.05 -21.24
N GLY A 23 -5.77 19.65 -20.30
CA GLY A 23 -5.52 19.87 -18.88
C GLY A 23 -4.21 19.22 -18.40
N ALA A 24 -3.47 19.93 -17.55
CA ALA A 24 -2.17 19.49 -17.01
C ALA A 24 -2.23 18.09 -16.37
N ALA A 25 -3.30 17.79 -15.63
CA ALA A 25 -3.51 16.48 -15.02
C ALA A 25 -3.61 15.35 -16.07
N TRP A 26 -4.24 15.60 -17.22
CA TRP A 26 -4.37 14.58 -18.28
C TRP A 26 -3.01 14.30 -18.93
N LEU A 27 -2.26 15.35 -19.26
CA LEU A 27 -0.96 15.25 -19.92
C LEU A 27 0.08 14.60 -19.01
N PHE A 28 0.10 15.01 -17.74
CA PHE A 28 0.96 14.41 -16.73
C PHE A 28 0.64 12.93 -16.52
N ARG A 29 -0.65 12.57 -16.39
CA ARG A 29 -1.07 11.16 -16.27
C ARG A 29 -0.59 10.33 -17.46
N ARG A 30 -0.77 10.82 -18.69
CA ARG A 30 -0.39 10.12 -19.92
C ARG A 30 1.12 9.90 -19.98
N ASN A 31 1.90 10.96 -19.78
CA ASN A 31 3.36 10.90 -19.90
C ASN A 31 3.97 9.93 -18.89
N LEU A 32 3.61 10.04 -17.61
CA LEU A 32 4.18 9.20 -16.55
C LEU A 32 3.69 7.75 -16.62
N SER A 33 2.45 7.50 -17.09
CA SER A 33 1.99 6.12 -17.37
C SER A 33 2.86 5.47 -18.46
N ARG A 34 3.13 6.18 -19.57
CA ARG A 34 3.95 5.65 -20.66
C ARG A 34 5.36 5.27 -20.20
N ILE A 35 5.96 6.09 -19.33
CA ILE A 35 7.30 5.82 -18.78
C ILE A 35 7.25 4.59 -17.85
N ALA A 36 6.27 4.51 -16.94
CA ALA A 36 6.12 3.36 -16.05
C ALA A 36 5.91 2.05 -16.84
N ASP A 37 5.02 2.07 -17.84
CA ASP A 37 4.72 0.89 -18.66
C ASP A 37 5.95 0.47 -19.50
N ALA A 38 6.72 1.42 -20.02
CA ALA A 38 7.96 1.13 -20.76
C ALA A 38 9.07 0.53 -19.87
N LEU A 39 9.13 0.90 -18.59
CA LEU A 39 10.05 0.28 -17.63
C LEU A 39 9.61 -1.14 -17.30
N GLU A 40 8.32 -1.35 -17.04
CA GLU A 40 7.75 -2.66 -16.69
C GLU A 40 7.92 -3.68 -17.83
N GLN A 41 7.79 -3.23 -19.09
CA GLN A 41 8.05 -4.07 -20.27
C GLN A 41 9.48 -4.60 -20.38
N ARG A 42 10.45 -4.03 -19.64
CA ARG A 42 11.83 -4.54 -19.61
C ARG A 42 11.98 -5.84 -18.82
N GLY A 43 10.99 -6.19 -17.99
CA GLY A 43 10.89 -7.49 -17.31
C GLY A 43 11.91 -7.77 -16.20
N ASP A 44 12.78 -6.81 -15.86
CA ASP A 44 13.75 -6.94 -14.75
C ASP A 44 13.13 -6.44 -13.43
N PRO A 45 13.32 -7.15 -12.29
CA PRO A 45 12.89 -6.70 -10.97
C PRO A 45 13.23 -5.24 -10.64
N TYR A 46 14.42 -4.75 -11.01
CA TYR A 46 14.84 -3.37 -10.80
C TYR A 46 13.97 -2.38 -11.57
N PHE A 47 13.64 -2.67 -12.84
CA PHE A 47 12.79 -1.79 -13.64
C PHE A 47 11.33 -1.84 -13.20
N THR A 48 10.86 -3.00 -12.73
CA THR A 48 9.54 -3.13 -12.11
C THR A 48 9.42 -2.26 -10.85
N GLU A 49 10.43 -2.28 -9.98
CA GLU A 49 10.47 -1.42 -8.78
C GLU A 49 10.48 0.07 -9.16
N ARG A 50 11.29 0.46 -10.15
CA ARG A 50 11.30 1.83 -10.69
C ARG A 50 9.97 2.25 -11.30
N ALA A 51 9.26 1.35 -11.98
CA ALA A 51 7.94 1.62 -12.50
C ALA A 51 6.94 1.90 -11.37
N GLN A 52 7.03 1.17 -10.25
CA GLN A 52 6.20 1.42 -9.07
C GLN A 52 6.49 2.77 -8.41
N ASP A 53 7.76 3.16 -8.27
CA ASP A 53 8.14 4.49 -7.79
C ASP A 53 7.53 5.60 -8.65
N ILE A 54 7.56 5.44 -9.98
CA ILE A 54 6.94 6.38 -10.92
C ILE A 54 5.43 6.43 -10.75
N ARG A 55 4.76 5.27 -10.59
CA ARG A 55 3.32 5.21 -10.36
C ARG A 55 2.94 5.93 -9.06
N ASP A 56 3.74 5.82 -8.00
CA ASP A 56 3.49 6.49 -6.73
C ASP A 56 3.67 8.02 -6.84
N VAL A 57 4.77 8.48 -7.45
CA VAL A 57 4.98 9.90 -7.74
C VAL A 57 3.84 10.46 -8.60
N LYS A 58 3.44 9.73 -9.65
CA LYS A 58 2.33 10.09 -10.52
C LYS A 58 1.05 10.30 -9.73
N ARG A 59 0.70 9.36 -8.86
CA ARG A 59 -0.51 9.39 -8.01
C ARG A 59 -0.53 10.64 -7.12
N ARG A 60 0.59 10.98 -6.49
CA ARG A 60 0.70 12.14 -5.58
C ARG A 60 0.57 13.48 -6.31
N VAL A 61 1.27 13.64 -7.43
CA VAL A 61 1.19 14.89 -8.21
C VAL A 61 -0.21 15.08 -8.81
N LEU A 62 -0.82 14.01 -9.34
CA LEU A 62 -2.18 14.10 -9.89
C LEU A 62 -3.21 14.53 -8.85
N ARG A 63 -3.14 14.02 -7.62
CA ARG A 63 -4.03 14.46 -6.53
C ARG A 63 -3.97 15.97 -6.31
N ARG A 64 -2.76 16.52 -6.25
CA ARG A 64 -2.54 17.97 -6.09
C ARG A 64 -3.05 18.76 -7.28
N LEU A 65 -2.83 18.28 -8.51
CA LEU A 65 -3.31 18.95 -9.73
C LEU A 65 -4.82 19.00 -9.85
N VAL A 66 -5.55 18.01 -9.30
CA VAL A 66 -7.02 17.98 -9.33
C VAL A 66 -7.65 18.55 -8.06
N GLY A 67 -6.85 19.10 -7.14
CA GLY A 67 -7.34 19.61 -5.85
C GLY A 67 -7.91 18.53 -4.93
N ALA A 68 -7.58 17.26 -5.17
CA ALA A 68 -7.97 16.19 -4.27
C ALA A 68 -7.16 16.32 -2.96
N PRO A 69 -7.78 16.03 -1.80
CA PRO A 69 -7.04 16.01 -0.55
C PRO A 69 -5.87 15.03 -0.66
N ASP A 70 -4.73 15.41 -0.07
CA ASP A 70 -3.63 14.47 0.17
C ASP A 70 -4.22 13.23 0.86
N PRO A 71 -3.72 12.01 0.57
CA PRO A 71 -4.22 10.82 1.22
C PRO A 71 -4.17 11.08 2.72
N ALA A 72 -5.34 11.16 3.35
CA ALA A 72 -5.41 11.30 4.79
C ALA A 72 -4.60 10.13 5.35
N ARG A 73 -3.67 10.42 6.28
CA ARG A 73 -3.09 9.40 7.17
C ARG A 73 -4.24 8.43 7.48
N PRO A 74 -4.08 7.10 7.28
CA PRO A 74 -5.18 6.16 7.47
C PRO A 74 -5.88 6.51 8.79
N VAL A 75 -7.10 7.06 8.67
CA VAL A 75 -7.87 7.56 9.81
C VAL A 75 -8.44 6.31 10.43
N LEU A 76 -7.69 5.77 11.37
CA LEU A 76 -8.15 4.72 12.23
C LEU A 76 -8.71 5.41 13.46
N ASP A 77 -10.00 5.18 13.75
CA ASP A 77 -10.68 5.69 14.95
C ASP A 77 -10.15 5.04 16.25
N GLY A 78 -9.17 4.15 16.14
CA GLY A 78 -8.48 3.46 17.22
C GLY A 78 -7.57 2.34 16.68
N PRO A 79 -6.97 1.55 17.57
CA PRO A 79 -6.15 0.41 17.16
C PRO A 79 -6.93 -0.61 16.33
N GLY A 80 -6.44 -0.98 15.15
CA GLY A 80 -7.16 -1.87 14.23
C GLY A 80 -6.27 -2.53 13.18
N ILE A 81 -6.87 -3.42 12.37
CA ILE A 81 -6.21 -4.08 11.23
C ILE A 81 -6.49 -3.26 9.98
N LEU A 82 -5.43 -2.85 9.27
CA LEU A 82 -5.56 -2.13 8.00
C LEU A 82 -5.69 -3.13 6.85
N VAL A 83 -6.78 -3.03 6.10
CA VAL A 83 -7.02 -3.81 4.88
C VAL A 83 -6.93 -2.88 3.68
N ALA A 84 -6.12 -3.23 2.69
CA ALA A 84 -5.96 -2.44 1.48
C ALA A 84 -5.71 -3.34 0.26
N HIS A 85 -5.96 -2.82 -0.94
CA HIS A 85 -5.53 -3.50 -2.16
C HIS A 85 -4.00 -3.59 -2.21
N GLU A 86 -3.35 -2.44 -2.05
CA GLU A 86 -1.90 -2.28 -2.01
C GLU A 86 -1.57 -1.09 -1.09
N ILE A 87 -0.36 -1.07 -0.54
CA ILE A 87 0.20 0.09 0.15
C ILE A 87 1.45 0.53 -0.59
N ALA A 88 1.45 1.76 -1.08
CA ALA A 88 2.64 2.36 -1.68
C ALA A 88 3.70 2.66 -0.62
N PRO A 89 5.00 2.70 -0.97
CA PRO A 89 6.07 3.08 -0.05
C PRO A 89 5.83 4.42 0.67
N SER A 90 5.27 5.41 -0.05
CA SER A 90 4.93 6.71 0.53
C SER A 90 3.72 6.71 1.45
N ASP A 91 2.89 5.66 1.44
CA ASP A 91 1.78 5.48 2.38
C ASP A 91 2.25 4.66 3.61
N ALA A 92 3.19 3.72 3.40
CA ALA A 92 3.73 2.86 4.44
C ALA A 92 4.45 3.64 5.56
N VAL A 93 4.92 4.86 5.29
CA VAL A 93 5.51 5.75 6.31
C VAL A 93 4.52 6.14 7.41
N PHE A 94 3.22 6.11 7.10
CA PHE A 94 2.16 6.45 8.05
C PHE A 94 1.70 5.27 8.91
N LEU A 95 2.25 4.07 8.68
CA LEU A 95 1.96 2.90 9.51
C LEU A 95 2.59 3.10 10.90
N ASP A 96 1.72 3.30 11.89
CA ASP A 96 2.09 3.44 13.29
C ASP A 96 1.69 2.15 14.03
N PRO A 97 2.64 1.37 14.60
CA PRO A 97 2.32 0.11 15.29
C PRO A 97 1.45 0.29 16.53
N LYS A 98 1.29 1.52 17.05
CA LYS A 98 0.33 1.81 18.13
C LYS A 98 -1.12 1.79 17.67
N VAL A 99 -1.35 2.02 16.37
CA VAL A 99 -2.69 2.17 15.78
C VAL A 99 -2.97 1.05 14.77
N VAL A 100 -1.97 0.65 13.98
CA VAL A 100 -2.07 -0.45 13.02
C VAL A 100 -1.57 -1.73 13.69
N LEU A 101 -2.51 -2.54 14.17
CA LEU A 101 -2.24 -3.82 14.83
C LEU A 101 -1.90 -4.94 13.84
N GLY A 102 -2.20 -4.75 12.55
CA GLY A 102 -1.90 -5.71 11.49
C GLY A 102 -2.20 -5.13 10.11
N LEU A 103 -1.60 -5.72 9.09
CA LEU A 103 -1.74 -5.33 7.70
C LEU A 103 -2.23 -6.50 6.84
N VAL A 104 -3.27 -6.28 6.05
CA VAL A 104 -3.84 -7.23 5.10
C VAL A 104 -3.83 -6.60 3.72
N LEU A 105 -3.21 -7.27 2.75
CA LEU A 105 -3.11 -6.79 1.37
C LEU A 105 -3.65 -7.79 0.37
N ASP A 106 -4.39 -7.29 -0.63
CA ASP A 106 -4.75 -8.09 -1.80
C ASP A 106 -3.48 -8.52 -2.52
N ILE A 107 -2.66 -7.55 -2.93
CA ILE A 107 -1.47 -7.81 -3.73
C ILE A 107 -0.19 -7.72 -2.91
N GLY A 108 0.85 -8.37 -3.44
CA GLY A 108 2.18 -8.41 -2.85
C GLY A 108 2.52 -9.78 -2.26
N GLY A 109 3.80 -10.10 -2.32
CA GLY A 109 4.35 -11.30 -1.70
C GLY A 109 5.07 -11.00 -0.39
N ARG A 110 5.65 -12.04 0.20
CA ARG A 110 6.49 -11.97 1.42
C ARG A 110 7.67 -11.00 1.30
N THR A 111 8.14 -10.73 0.08
CA THR A 111 9.24 -9.81 -0.25
C THR A 111 8.76 -8.46 -0.77
N SER A 112 7.46 -8.17 -0.77
CA SER A 112 6.95 -6.87 -1.20
C SER A 112 7.39 -5.76 -0.26
N HIS A 113 7.55 -4.54 -0.78
CA HIS A 113 7.91 -3.36 0.01
C HIS A 113 6.97 -3.17 1.20
N ALA A 114 5.67 -3.33 1.01
CA ALA A 114 4.69 -3.21 2.08
C ALA A 114 4.89 -4.27 3.18
N ALA A 115 5.14 -5.54 2.81
CA ALA A 115 5.43 -6.60 3.78
C ALA A 115 6.75 -6.37 4.53
N ILE A 116 7.80 -5.91 3.84
CA ILE A 116 9.10 -5.58 4.45
C ILE A 116 8.95 -4.41 5.43
N MET A 117 8.25 -3.35 5.03
CA MET A 117 8.04 -2.15 5.85
C MET A 117 7.12 -2.38 7.06
N ALA A 118 6.13 -3.27 6.93
CA ALA A 118 5.31 -3.69 8.06
C ALA A 118 6.16 -4.47 9.09
N ARG A 119 6.96 -5.44 8.61
CA ARG A 119 7.86 -6.23 9.46
C ARG A 119 8.91 -5.37 10.18
N SER A 120 9.52 -4.41 9.51
CA SER A 120 10.51 -3.52 10.15
C SER A 120 9.91 -2.64 11.25
N ARG A 121 8.58 -2.44 11.23
CA ARG A 121 7.82 -1.74 12.26
C ARG A 121 7.19 -2.67 13.30
N GLY A 122 7.42 -3.97 13.24
CA GLY A 122 6.82 -4.96 14.13
C GLY A 122 5.32 -5.18 13.89
N ILE A 123 4.79 -4.78 12.73
CA ILE A 123 3.39 -4.96 12.37
C ILE A 123 3.24 -6.31 11.64
N PRO A 124 2.42 -7.25 12.15
CA PRO A 124 2.10 -8.48 11.44
C PRO A 124 1.44 -8.19 10.10
N ALA A 125 1.89 -8.84 9.03
CA ALA A 125 1.36 -8.60 7.68
C ALA A 125 1.06 -9.91 6.95
N VAL A 126 -0.09 -9.97 6.28
CA VAL A 126 -0.44 -11.02 5.33
C VAL A 126 -0.83 -10.37 4.01
N SER A 127 -0.24 -10.83 2.91
CA SER A 127 -0.44 -10.28 1.57
C SER A 127 -0.72 -11.39 0.57
N GLY A 128 -1.21 -11.04 -0.62
CA GLY A 128 -1.53 -12.02 -1.65
C GLY A 128 -2.89 -12.68 -1.45
N LEU A 129 -3.82 -11.99 -0.78
CA LEU A 129 -5.14 -12.50 -0.44
C LEU A 129 -6.24 -12.00 -1.40
N GLN A 130 -5.92 -11.71 -2.66
CA GLN A 130 -6.92 -11.24 -3.63
C GLN A 130 -8.19 -12.12 -3.66
N PRO A 131 -9.42 -11.55 -3.60
CA PRO A 131 -9.78 -10.13 -3.52
C PRO A 131 -10.27 -9.68 -2.10
N ILE A 132 -9.54 -9.99 -1.03
CA ILE A 132 -9.97 -9.79 0.36
C ILE A 132 -10.43 -8.36 0.70
N SER A 133 -9.84 -7.33 0.10
CA SER A 133 -10.20 -5.92 0.36
C SER A 133 -11.62 -5.57 -0.08
N LYS A 134 -12.23 -6.37 -0.95
CA LYS A 134 -13.63 -6.22 -1.39
C LYS A 134 -14.61 -6.93 -0.49
N ASP A 135 -14.15 -7.95 0.25
CA ASP A 135 -14.99 -8.81 1.07
C ASP A 135 -15.05 -8.36 2.54
N ILE A 136 -14.18 -7.42 2.93
CA ILE A 136 -14.08 -6.90 4.30
C ILE A 136 -14.56 -5.44 4.33
N ALA A 137 -15.50 -5.16 5.22
CA ALA A 137 -15.97 -3.81 5.49
C ALA A 137 -15.20 -3.17 6.67
N SER A 138 -15.17 -1.83 6.69
CA SER A 138 -14.67 -1.11 7.86
C SER A 138 -15.53 -1.40 9.08
N GLY A 139 -14.90 -1.75 10.20
CA GLY A 139 -15.58 -2.13 11.45
C GLY A 139 -15.76 -3.63 11.64
N ASP A 140 -15.46 -4.46 10.63
CA ASP A 140 -15.50 -5.92 10.78
C ASP A 140 -14.48 -6.42 11.81
N MET A 141 -14.87 -7.46 12.54
CA MET A 141 -13.95 -8.14 13.46
C MET A 141 -13.04 -9.07 12.66
N LEU A 142 -11.73 -8.84 12.72
CA LEU A 142 -10.75 -9.63 11.97
C LEU A 142 -9.78 -10.35 12.90
N ILE A 143 -9.44 -11.58 12.54
CA ILE A 143 -8.27 -12.29 13.07
C ILE A 143 -7.23 -12.38 11.98
N LEU A 144 -6.02 -11.91 12.30
CA LEU A 144 -4.84 -12.03 11.44
C LEU A 144 -3.93 -13.13 11.97
N ASP A 145 -3.81 -14.23 11.25
CA ASP A 145 -2.85 -15.31 11.54
C ASP A 145 -1.64 -15.18 10.60
N GLY A 146 -0.63 -14.45 11.07
CA GLY A 146 0.63 -14.27 10.34
C GLY A 146 1.49 -15.54 10.24
N GLN A 147 1.28 -16.55 11.10
CA GLN A 147 2.01 -17.82 11.03
C GLN A 147 1.49 -18.70 9.89
N LYS A 148 0.17 -18.71 9.70
CA LYS A 148 -0.50 -19.50 8.65
C LYS A 148 -0.78 -18.71 7.38
N GLY A 149 -0.54 -17.40 7.39
CA GLY A 149 -0.85 -16.51 6.28
C GLY A 149 -2.35 -16.44 5.98
N ARG A 150 -3.19 -16.35 7.01
CA ARG A 150 -4.66 -16.38 6.88
C ARG A 150 -5.31 -15.20 7.60
N VAL A 151 -6.45 -14.78 7.07
CA VAL A 151 -7.34 -13.78 7.67
C VAL A 151 -8.70 -14.44 7.86
N ILE A 152 -9.31 -14.23 9.02
CA ILE A 152 -10.67 -14.68 9.31
C ILE A 152 -11.51 -13.44 9.60
N SER A 153 -12.49 -13.16 8.74
CA SER A 153 -13.49 -12.12 8.94
C SER A 153 -14.66 -12.64 9.77
N ASN A 154 -15.18 -11.79 10.64
CA ASN A 154 -16.34 -12.02 11.50
C ASN A 154 -16.36 -13.43 12.13
N PRO A 155 -15.30 -13.78 12.89
CA PRO A 155 -15.12 -15.12 13.43
C PRO A 155 -16.24 -15.48 14.42
N LEU A 156 -16.59 -16.77 14.47
CA LEU A 156 -17.46 -17.29 15.52
C LEU A 156 -16.83 -17.07 16.91
N PRO A 157 -17.65 -16.88 17.97
CA PRO A 157 -17.15 -16.64 19.32
C PRO A 157 -16.13 -17.67 19.81
N GLU A 158 -16.36 -18.95 19.50
CA GLU A 158 -15.45 -20.06 19.81
C GLU A 158 -14.10 -19.93 19.11
N THR A 159 -14.09 -19.49 17.85
CA THR A 159 -12.87 -19.24 17.08
C THR A 159 -12.10 -18.07 17.71
N LEU A 160 -12.80 -16.99 18.09
CA LEU A 160 -12.19 -15.85 18.75
C LEU A 160 -11.53 -16.23 20.09
N VAL A 161 -12.19 -17.08 20.89
CA VAL A 161 -11.64 -17.58 22.16
C VAL A 161 -10.39 -18.41 21.94
N ASP A 162 -10.39 -19.32 20.95
CA ASP A 162 -9.21 -20.14 20.64
C ASP A 162 -8.02 -19.28 20.19
N TYR A 163 -8.24 -18.32 19.27
CA TYR A 163 -7.18 -17.42 18.82
C TYR A 163 -6.64 -16.52 19.93
N ARG A 164 -7.47 -16.04 20.86
CA ARG A 164 -7.00 -15.31 22.05
C ARG A 164 -6.07 -16.18 22.91
N ARG A 165 -6.39 -17.46 23.12
CA ARG A 165 -5.50 -18.39 23.87
C ARG A 165 -4.19 -18.64 23.12
N ARG A 166 -4.24 -18.78 21.79
CA ARG A 166 -3.02 -18.92 20.97
C ARG A 166 -2.14 -17.68 21.05
N GLN A 167 -2.72 -16.48 20.93
CA GLN A 167 -2.02 -15.22 21.04
C GLN A 167 -1.36 -15.04 22.42
N ALA A 168 -2.07 -15.36 23.50
CA ALA A 168 -1.51 -15.30 24.87
C ALA A 168 -0.30 -16.23 25.04
N ARG A 169 -0.38 -17.47 24.52
CA ARG A 169 0.74 -18.42 24.55
C ARG A 169 1.93 -17.93 23.73
N TRP A 170 1.70 -17.36 22.55
CA TRP A 170 2.76 -16.83 21.70
C TRP A 170 3.48 -15.65 22.39
N ARG A 171 2.73 -14.67 22.94
CA ARG A 171 3.30 -13.56 23.71
C ARG A 171 4.11 -14.01 24.92
N ALA A 172 3.65 -15.04 25.64
CA ALA A 172 4.38 -15.56 26.80
C ALA A 172 5.70 -16.27 26.40
N ALA A 173 5.76 -16.86 25.20
CA ALA A 173 6.95 -17.52 24.68
C ALA A 173 7.98 -16.51 24.12
N GLU A 174 7.53 -15.37 23.61
CA GLU A 174 8.38 -14.34 22.96
C GLU A 174 9.03 -13.37 23.97
N VAL A 175 8.57 -13.36 25.22
CA VAL A 175 9.15 -12.58 26.34
C VAL A 175 10.28 -13.34 27.05
N ARG A 176 10.59 -14.57 26.63
CA ARG A 176 11.74 -15.36 27.09
C ARG A 176 12.89 -15.30 26.10
#